data_AF-A0A662IGT5-F1
#
_entry.id   AF-A0A662IGT5-F1
#
_cell.length_a   1.000
_cell.length_b   1.000
_cell.length_c   1.000
_cell.angle_alpha   90.00
_cell.angle_beta   90.00
_cell.angle_gamma   90.00
#
_symmetry.space_group_name_H-M   'P 1'
#
loop_
_entity.id
_entity.type
_entity.pdbx_description
1 polymer ?
#
loop_
_entity_poly.entity_id
_entity_poly.type
_entity_poly.pdbx_seq_one_letter_code
_entity_poly.pdbx_strand_id
1 'polypeptide(L)'
;MSISVRLVNQDENYRLARVTELKIGGKHIEAPKRALAGLRSGRYRETSLRNSALHGFVEVFRRLKPDKIRVATSRRAVEAELGYQVSSALRGVKDEEIVLGIIEYRAEGLPEREEVEFLADLLNHRRFDLVVPPIIPKLPPNEYMSFLDSFVDVCETTTLHPSLVPYIPHYSRIVIRSVLDYYMNKDVFEKNFICVDFNGSNPISQYTFVSMIIREARRMERDLDEPVFLHALNLKYGKATKKQTVVPAKDLLVFSLGFDCFGPNHKQVFIPEGLGRDYEPKTKLLNRKDYGYYSLSIFP
;
A
#
# COMPACT_ATOMS: atom_id res chain seq x y z
N MET A 1 -12.86 -14.46 0.30
CA MET A 1 -13.82 -13.41 0.71
C MET A 1 -14.08 -12.59 -0.54
N SER A 2 -15.33 -12.36 -0.97
CA SER A 2 -15.53 -11.64 -2.25
C SER A 2 -15.29 -10.14 -2.07
N ILE A 3 -14.47 -9.59 -2.95
CA ILE A 3 -14.32 -8.15 -3.16
C ILE A 3 -15.34 -7.75 -4.23
N SER A 4 -16.02 -6.62 -4.05
CA SER A 4 -16.79 -5.99 -5.12
C SER A 4 -16.50 -4.49 -5.17
N VAL A 5 -16.44 -3.97 -6.39
CA VAL A 5 -16.18 -2.58 -6.69
C VAL A 5 -17.28 -2.07 -7.60
N ARG A 6 -17.91 -0.96 -7.23
CA ARG A 6 -18.99 -0.36 -8.02
C ARG A 6 -18.64 1.08 -8.37
N LEU A 7 -18.90 1.48 -9.61
CA LEU A 7 -18.83 2.87 -10.02
C LEU A 7 -20.11 3.58 -9.53
N VAL A 8 -19.94 4.58 -8.67
CA VAL A 8 -21.05 5.37 -8.10
C VAL A 8 -21.27 6.63 -8.92
N ASN A 9 -20.18 7.33 -9.26
CA ASN A 9 -20.23 8.56 -10.04
C ASN A 9 -18.92 8.73 -10.83
N GLN A 10 -18.95 9.53 -11.89
CA GLN A 10 -17.80 9.83 -12.73
C GLN A 10 -17.93 11.25 -13.27
N ASP A 11 -16.84 12.02 -13.20
CA ASP A 11 -16.85 13.38 -13.74
C ASP A 11 -16.96 13.36 -15.27
N GLU A 12 -17.89 14.16 -15.80
CA GLU A 12 -18.17 14.21 -17.25
C GLU A 12 -16.98 14.73 -18.06
N ASN A 13 -16.25 15.70 -17.52
CA ASN A 13 -15.12 16.35 -18.15
C ASN A 13 -13.80 15.61 -17.86
N TYR A 14 -13.68 15.04 -16.67
CA TYR A 14 -12.53 14.31 -16.19
C TYR A 14 -12.87 12.85 -15.90
N ARG A 15 -13.08 12.04 -16.94
CA ARG A 15 -13.50 10.62 -16.82
C ARG A 15 -12.58 9.72 -15.99
N LEU A 16 -11.41 10.17 -15.56
CA LEU A 16 -10.56 9.43 -14.61
C LEU A 16 -10.88 9.79 -13.16
N ALA A 17 -11.42 10.97 -12.89
CA ALA A 17 -12.01 11.30 -11.60
C ALA A 17 -13.34 10.55 -11.45
N ARG A 18 -13.36 9.63 -10.51
CA ARG A 18 -14.52 8.78 -10.24
C ARG A 18 -14.76 8.63 -8.75
N VAL A 19 -16.00 8.32 -8.42
CA VAL A 19 -16.44 7.86 -7.11
C VAL A 19 -16.71 6.37 -7.22
N THR A 20 -16.01 5.58 -6.43
CA THR A 20 -16.16 4.12 -6.41
C THR A 20 -16.53 3.66 -5.01
N GLU A 21 -17.39 2.66 -4.93
CA GLU A 21 -17.68 1.96 -3.69
C GLU A 21 -16.91 0.64 -3.69
N LEU A 22 -16.11 0.41 -2.65
CA LEU A 22 -15.43 -0.85 -2.41
C LEU A 22 -16.13 -1.57 -1.27
N LYS A 23 -16.51 -2.83 -1.50
CA LYS A 23 -17.13 -3.70 -0.50
C LYS A 23 -16.30 -4.97 -0.34
N ILE A 24 -15.99 -5.32 0.91
CA ILE A 24 -15.26 -6.54 1.26
C ILE A 24 -15.96 -7.17 2.46
N GLY A 25 -16.61 -8.31 2.23
CA GLY A 25 -17.50 -8.93 3.22
C GLY A 25 -18.59 -7.95 3.70
N GLY A 26 -18.61 -7.67 5.01
CA GLY A 26 -19.55 -6.72 5.64
C GLY A 26 -19.08 -5.26 5.65
N LYS A 27 -17.85 -4.98 5.21
CA LYS A 27 -17.22 -3.65 5.26
C LYS A 27 -17.37 -2.96 3.91
N HIS A 28 -17.50 -1.64 3.92
CA HIS A 28 -17.56 -0.84 2.70
C HIS A 28 -16.94 0.54 2.89
N ILE A 29 -16.45 1.11 1.80
CA ILE A 29 -16.01 2.50 1.72
C ILE A 29 -16.45 3.12 0.40
N GLU A 30 -16.60 4.44 0.42
CA GLU A 30 -16.65 5.27 -0.79
C GLU A 30 -15.28 5.97 -0.97
N ALA A 31 -14.76 5.89 -2.19
CA ALA A 31 -13.56 6.57 -2.66
C ALA A 31 -13.94 7.74 -3.58
N PRO A 32 -13.13 8.81 -3.68
CA PRO A 32 -11.72 8.89 -3.29
C PRO A 32 -11.47 8.93 -1.78
N LYS A 33 -10.51 8.13 -1.30
CA LYS A 33 -10.19 8.02 0.13
C LYS A 33 -8.68 8.00 0.36
N ARG A 34 -8.22 8.58 1.47
CA ARG A 34 -6.85 8.36 1.96
C ARG A 34 -6.89 7.26 3.03
N ALA A 35 -6.05 6.25 2.88
CA ALA A 35 -5.87 5.23 3.91
C ALA A 35 -5.18 5.80 5.14
N LEU A 36 -5.66 5.41 6.33
CA LEU A 36 -5.03 5.73 7.59
C LEU A 36 -3.86 4.78 7.84
N ALA A 37 -2.77 5.30 8.39
CA ALA A 37 -1.73 4.47 8.97
C ALA A 37 -2.24 3.82 10.26
N GLY A 38 -2.16 2.50 10.33
CA GLY A 38 -2.16 1.76 11.59
C GLY A 38 -1.01 2.19 12.50
N LEU A 39 -0.76 1.43 13.58
CA LEU A 39 0.32 1.78 14.51
C LEU A 39 1.70 1.77 13.81
N ARG A 40 2.24 2.95 13.50
CA ARG A 40 3.63 3.15 13.11
C ARG A 40 4.43 3.47 14.37
N SER A 41 5.23 2.50 14.85
CA SER A 41 6.31 2.70 15.83
C SER A 41 5.98 3.73 16.94
N GLY A 42 5.25 3.30 17.98
CA GLY A 42 5.21 3.95 19.30
C GLY A 42 4.63 5.36 19.45
N ARG A 43 4.51 6.19 18.40
CA ARG A 43 4.13 7.61 18.55
C ARG A 43 3.01 8.11 17.65
N TYR A 44 2.77 7.50 16.48
CA TYR A 44 1.74 7.98 15.55
C TYR A 44 0.79 6.85 15.12
N ARG A 45 -0.49 7.02 15.45
CA ARG A 45 -1.58 6.13 15.09
C ARG A 45 -2.70 6.98 14.50
N GLU A 46 -2.91 6.93 13.19
CA GLU A 46 -3.96 7.75 12.57
C GLU A 46 -5.36 7.17 12.87
N THR A 47 -5.43 5.90 13.26
CA THR A 47 -6.69 5.26 13.67
C THR A 47 -7.27 5.79 15.00
N SER A 48 -6.54 6.65 15.73
CA SER A 48 -7.08 7.33 16.93
C SER A 48 -7.74 8.67 16.62
N LEU A 49 -7.77 9.11 15.36
CA LEU A 49 -8.46 10.33 14.96
C LEU A 49 -9.95 10.24 15.30
N ARG A 50 -10.54 11.34 15.80
CA ARG A 50 -11.95 11.35 16.24
C ARG A 50 -12.95 11.54 15.11
N ASN A 51 -12.51 12.09 13.98
CA ASN A 51 -13.40 12.37 12.85
C ASN A 51 -13.72 11.07 12.10
N SER A 52 -14.93 10.55 12.32
CA SER A 52 -15.45 9.32 11.69
C SER A 52 -15.38 9.35 10.16
N ALA A 53 -15.51 10.52 9.53
CA ALA A 53 -15.45 10.64 8.06
C ALA A 53 -14.07 10.31 7.48
N LEU A 54 -13.01 10.33 8.30
CA LEU A 54 -11.66 9.96 7.88
C LEU A 54 -11.42 8.44 7.91
N HIS A 55 -12.24 7.69 8.63
CA HIS A 55 -12.11 6.24 8.78
C HIS A 55 -12.65 5.49 7.57
N GLY A 56 -12.30 4.21 7.49
CA GLY A 56 -12.86 3.26 6.52
C GLY A 56 -11.79 2.39 5.86
N PHE A 57 -10.56 2.88 5.70
CA PHE A 57 -9.47 2.12 5.09
C PHE A 57 -8.17 2.35 5.88
N VAL A 58 -7.50 1.26 6.25
CA VAL A 58 -6.30 1.28 7.09
C VAL A 58 -5.18 0.44 6.48
N GLU A 59 -3.97 0.99 6.45
CA GLU A 59 -2.76 0.26 6.12
C GLU A 59 -1.99 -0.16 7.39
N VAL A 60 -1.72 -1.45 7.49
CA VAL A 60 -0.84 -2.02 8.50
C VAL A 60 0.44 -2.48 7.84
N PHE A 61 1.48 -1.66 7.98
CA PHE A 61 2.77 -1.91 7.38
C PHE A 61 3.80 -2.38 8.40
N ARG A 62 4.57 -3.40 8.02
CA ARG A 62 5.69 -3.92 8.79
C ARG A 62 6.93 -4.03 7.91
N ARG A 63 8.09 -3.78 8.53
CA ARG A 63 9.39 -4.00 7.91
C ARG A 63 10.09 -5.12 8.64
N LEU A 64 10.56 -6.11 7.90
CA LEU A 64 11.29 -7.27 8.41
C LEU A 64 12.65 -7.39 7.74
N LYS A 65 13.58 -8.00 8.47
CA LYS A 65 14.95 -8.30 8.02
C LYS A 65 15.17 -9.82 8.07
N PRO A 66 15.99 -10.38 7.17
CA PRO A 66 16.29 -11.82 7.14
C PRO A 66 16.74 -12.38 8.48
N ASP A 67 17.71 -11.74 9.14
CA ASP A 67 18.22 -12.19 10.43
C ASP A 67 17.12 -12.38 11.47
N LYS A 68 16.10 -11.51 11.47
CA LYS A 68 15.02 -11.60 12.45
C LYS A 68 14.07 -12.75 12.14
N ILE A 69 13.83 -13.06 10.86
CA ILE A 69 13.00 -14.21 10.44
C ILE A 69 13.74 -15.52 10.72
N ARG A 70 15.02 -15.62 10.37
CA ARG A 70 15.85 -16.82 10.65
C ARG A 70 15.97 -17.14 12.14
N VAL A 71 16.00 -16.12 12.98
CA VAL A 71 15.95 -16.32 14.43
C VAL A 71 14.53 -16.71 14.89
N ALA A 72 13.48 -16.20 14.24
CA ALA A 72 12.10 -16.56 14.57
C ALA A 72 11.78 -18.02 14.26
N THR A 73 12.29 -18.58 13.15
CA THR A 73 12.07 -19.99 12.77
C THR A 73 12.64 -20.98 13.78
N SER A 74 13.67 -20.58 14.53
CA SER A 74 14.32 -21.42 15.56
C SER A 74 13.96 -21.03 17.00
N ARG A 75 13.34 -19.86 17.23
CA ARG A 75 13.01 -19.34 18.57
C ARG A 75 11.57 -18.86 18.65
N ARG A 76 10.72 -19.69 19.25
CA ARG A 76 9.30 -19.41 19.53
C ARG A 76 9.03 -18.04 20.19
N ALA A 77 9.93 -17.56 21.04
CA ALA A 77 9.78 -16.23 21.66
C ALA A 77 9.85 -15.08 20.64
N VAL A 78 10.72 -15.19 19.63
CA VAL A 78 10.89 -14.17 18.59
C VAL A 78 9.76 -14.25 17.56
N GLU A 79 9.32 -15.46 17.22
CA GLU A 79 8.09 -15.69 16.45
C GLU A 79 6.88 -15.02 17.12
N ALA A 80 6.64 -15.31 18.41
CA ALA A 80 5.55 -14.72 19.17
C ALA A 80 5.64 -13.19 19.25
N GLU A 81 6.84 -12.63 19.37
CA GLU A 81 7.07 -11.18 19.34
C GLU A 81 6.64 -10.58 17.99
N LEU A 82 6.99 -11.21 16.87
CA LEU A 82 6.63 -10.75 15.52
C LEU A 82 5.12 -10.84 15.29
N GLY A 83 4.48 -11.94 15.71
CA GLY A 83 3.02 -12.08 15.66
C GLY A 83 2.31 -11.03 16.52
N TYR A 84 2.76 -10.83 17.76
CA TYR A 84 2.23 -9.80 18.66
C TYR A 84 2.36 -8.40 18.06
N GLN A 85 3.47 -8.13 17.37
CA GLN A 85 3.70 -6.85 16.70
C GLN A 85 2.65 -6.57 15.61
N VAL A 86 2.23 -7.58 14.84
CA VAL A 86 1.13 -7.46 13.88
C VAL A 86 -0.20 -7.21 14.60
N SER A 87 -0.56 -8.07 15.56
CA SER A 87 -1.82 -7.92 16.31
C SER A 87 -1.91 -6.58 17.06
N SER A 88 -0.78 -6.09 17.58
CA SER A 88 -0.71 -4.80 18.27
C SER A 88 -1.01 -3.61 17.37
N ALA A 89 -0.65 -3.71 16.09
CA ALA A 89 -0.91 -2.67 15.11
C ALA A 89 -2.39 -2.60 14.71
N LEU A 90 -3.09 -3.73 14.84
CA LEU A 90 -4.51 -3.86 14.57
C LEU A 90 -5.40 -3.41 15.73
N ARG A 91 -4.93 -3.40 16.99
CA ARG A 91 -5.76 -3.08 18.17
C ARG A 91 -6.52 -1.75 18.12
N GLY A 92 -6.03 -0.77 17.36
CA GLY A 92 -6.67 0.55 17.21
C GLY A 92 -7.55 0.68 15.97
N VAL A 93 -7.70 -0.38 15.18
CA VAL A 93 -8.51 -0.41 13.96
C VAL A 93 -9.93 -0.80 14.33
N LYS A 94 -10.91 -0.08 13.80
CA LYS A 94 -12.33 -0.38 14.05
C LYS A 94 -12.81 -1.51 13.15
N ASP A 95 -13.85 -2.23 13.55
CA ASP A 95 -14.25 -3.46 12.86
C ASP A 95 -14.89 -3.18 11.50
N GLU A 96 -15.44 -1.99 11.29
CA GLU A 96 -15.98 -1.53 10.01
C GLU A 96 -14.89 -1.11 8.99
N GLU A 97 -13.62 -0.97 9.42
CA GLU A 97 -12.54 -0.53 8.54
C GLU A 97 -11.96 -1.68 7.72
N ILE A 98 -11.81 -1.45 6.41
CA ILE A 98 -11.06 -2.32 5.52
C ILE A 98 -9.58 -2.20 5.86
N VAL A 99 -8.90 -3.33 6.04
CA VAL A 99 -7.50 -3.38 6.48
C VAL A 99 -6.62 -4.06 5.44
N LEU A 100 -5.62 -3.31 4.97
CA LEU A 100 -4.58 -3.78 4.06
C LEU A 100 -3.29 -4.10 4.84
N GLY A 101 -2.91 -5.37 4.84
CA GLY A 101 -1.66 -5.87 5.41
C GLY A 101 -0.51 -5.79 4.40
N ILE A 102 0.60 -5.16 4.81
CA ILE A 102 1.77 -4.95 3.96
C ILE A 102 3.04 -5.31 4.74
N ILE A 103 3.88 -6.17 4.16
CA ILE A 103 5.22 -6.46 4.69
C ILE A 103 6.26 -6.01 3.66
N GLU A 104 7.23 -5.20 4.09
CA GLU A 104 8.49 -4.98 3.38
C GLU A 104 9.54 -5.93 3.95
N TYR A 105 10.00 -6.88 3.15
CA TYR A 105 11.05 -7.83 3.51
C TYR A 105 12.38 -7.43 2.87
N ARG A 106 13.34 -7.00 3.69
CA ARG A 106 14.66 -6.51 3.22
C ARG A 106 15.65 -7.65 3.00
N ALA A 107 15.32 -8.57 2.10
CA ALA A 107 16.23 -9.62 1.66
C ALA A 107 17.38 -9.07 0.80
N GLU A 108 18.49 -9.81 0.75
CA GLU A 108 19.63 -9.53 -0.14
C GLU A 108 19.52 -10.24 -1.50
N GLY A 109 18.43 -11.01 -1.71
CA GLY A 109 18.11 -11.74 -2.92
C GLY A 109 16.75 -12.43 -2.81
N LEU A 110 16.52 -13.46 -3.63
CA LEU A 110 15.35 -14.32 -3.55
C LEU A 110 15.20 -14.94 -2.13
N PRO A 111 14.06 -14.73 -1.44
CA PRO A 111 13.81 -15.36 -0.15
C PRO A 111 13.76 -16.88 -0.23
N GLU A 112 14.25 -17.53 0.81
CA GLU A 112 14.14 -18.99 0.96
C GLU A 112 12.69 -19.40 1.24
N ARG A 113 12.34 -20.66 0.94
CA ARG A 113 10.96 -21.17 1.10
C ARG A 113 10.42 -20.97 2.52
N GLU A 114 11.21 -21.29 3.54
CA GLU A 114 10.83 -21.09 4.95
C GLU A 114 10.58 -19.62 5.30
N GLU A 115 11.34 -18.69 4.68
CA GLU A 115 11.14 -17.26 4.85
C GLU A 115 9.83 -16.81 4.19
N VAL A 116 9.50 -17.36 3.01
CA VAL A 116 8.23 -17.10 2.30
C VAL A 116 7.04 -17.61 3.11
N GLU A 117 7.13 -18.81 3.67
CA GLU A 117 6.11 -19.41 4.55
C GLU A 117 5.87 -18.52 5.77
N PHE A 118 6.93 -18.13 6.46
CA PHE A 118 6.83 -17.25 7.62
C PHE A 118 6.19 -15.88 7.30
N LEU A 119 6.50 -15.32 6.12
CA LEU A 119 5.87 -14.07 5.66
C LEU A 119 4.38 -14.23 5.38
N ALA A 120 3.98 -15.35 4.77
CA ALA A 120 2.58 -15.69 4.53
C ALA A 120 1.81 -15.87 5.86
N ASP A 121 2.41 -16.56 6.83
CA ASP A 121 1.81 -16.75 8.16
C ASP A 121 1.54 -15.44 8.88
N LEU A 122 2.49 -14.48 8.81
CA LEU A 122 2.29 -13.15 9.38
C LEU A 122 1.20 -12.35 8.67
N LEU A 123 1.01 -12.57 7.37
CA LEU A 123 -0.06 -11.97 6.58
C LEU A 123 -1.39 -12.69 6.78
N ASN A 124 -1.42 -13.93 7.27
CA ASN A 124 -2.65 -14.70 7.47
C ASN A 124 -3.40 -14.35 8.78
N HIS A 125 -3.52 -13.05 9.09
CA HIS A 125 -4.23 -12.58 10.28
C HIS A 125 -5.70 -12.30 9.96
N ARG A 126 -6.64 -12.82 10.77
CA ARG A 126 -8.11 -12.68 10.58
C ARG A 126 -8.68 -11.26 10.54
N ARG A 127 -7.87 -10.26 10.86
CA ARG A 127 -8.29 -8.84 10.84
C ARG A 127 -7.76 -8.11 9.61
N PHE A 128 -6.93 -8.76 8.80
CA PHE A 128 -6.65 -8.28 7.45
C PHE A 128 -7.80 -8.72 6.56
N ASP A 129 -8.27 -7.78 5.75
CA ASP A 129 -9.24 -8.06 4.69
C ASP A 129 -8.48 -8.27 3.37
N LEU A 130 -7.40 -7.49 3.17
CA LEU A 130 -6.55 -7.52 2.00
C LEU A 130 -5.09 -7.71 2.42
N VAL A 131 -4.35 -8.47 1.62
CA VAL A 131 -2.89 -8.56 1.70
C VAL A 131 -2.27 -8.51 0.32
N VAL A 132 -1.05 -7.98 0.24
CA VAL A 132 -0.23 -8.03 -0.97
C VAL A 132 0.92 -9.02 -0.80
N PRO A 133 1.46 -9.58 -1.89
CA PRO A 133 2.77 -10.23 -1.83
C PRO A 133 3.79 -9.33 -1.11
N PRO A 134 4.63 -9.87 -0.20
CA PRO A 134 5.66 -9.09 0.47
C PRO A 134 6.51 -8.27 -0.51
N ILE A 135 6.72 -7.00 -0.16
CA ILE A 135 7.55 -6.08 -0.93
C ILE A 135 9.01 -6.42 -0.66
N ILE A 136 9.73 -6.92 -1.67
CA ILE A 136 11.16 -7.19 -1.59
C ILE A 136 11.91 -6.10 -2.35
N PRO A 137 12.50 -5.11 -1.66
CA PRO A 137 13.13 -3.98 -2.34
C PRO A 137 14.31 -4.45 -3.19
N LYS A 138 14.41 -3.93 -4.41
CA LYS A 138 15.54 -4.16 -5.34
C LYS A 138 15.69 -5.60 -5.83
N LEU A 139 14.69 -6.46 -5.63
CA LEU A 139 14.71 -7.79 -6.23
C LEU A 139 14.72 -7.66 -7.77
N PRO A 140 15.59 -8.38 -8.51
CA PRO A 140 15.56 -8.37 -9.96
C PRO A 140 14.24 -8.93 -10.52
N PRO A 141 13.79 -8.52 -11.73
CA PRO A 141 12.53 -9.00 -12.31
C PRO A 141 12.37 -10.52 -12.37
N ASN A 142 13.41 -11.25 -12.77
CA ASN A 142 13.34 -12.72 -12.88
C ASN A 142 13.15 -13.37 -11.50
N GLU A 143 13.92 -12.91 -10.51
CA GLU A 143 13.78 -13.37 -9.12
C GLU A 143 12.44 -12.94 -8.52
N TYR A 144 11.89 -11.79 -8.90
CA TYR A 144 10.55 -11.37 -8.48
C TYR A 144 9.47 -12.32 -8.99
N MET A 145 9.55 -12.77 -10.24
CA MET A 145 8.62 -13.79 -10.76
C MET A 145 8.77 -15.11 -10.00
N SER A 146 9.99 -15.58 -9.77
CA SER A 146 10.24 -16.79 -8.96
C SER A 146 9.74 -16.66 -7.52
N PHE A 147 9.86 -15.47 -6.92
CA PHE A 147 9.30 -15.16 -5.62
C PHE A 147 7.77 -15.23 -5.64
N LEU A 148 7.12 -14.64 -6.65
CA LEU A 148 5.67 -14.70 -6.78
C LEU A 148 5.18 -16.15 -6.90
N ASP A 149 5.85 -16.98 -7.69
CA ASP A 149 5.55 -18.42 -7.77
C ASP A 149 5.65 -19.09 -6.40
N SER A 150 6.78 -18.93 -5.71
CA SER A 150 6.96 -19.51 -4.38
C SER A 150 5.90 -19.02 -3.38
N PHE A 151 5.56 -17.72 -3.42
CA PHE A 151 4.56 -17.15 -2.51
C PHE A 151 3.14 -17.63 -2.83
N VAL A 152 2.76 -17.74 -4.10
CA VAL A 152 1.48 -18.31 -4.53
C VAL A 152 1.38 -19.77 -4.09
N ASP A 153 2.42 -20.56 -4.31
CA ASP A 153 2.47 -21.97 -3.89
C ASP A 153 2.28 -22.13 -2.37
N VAL A 154 2.80 -21.20 -1.55
CA VAL A 154 2.53 -21.17 -0.10
C VAL A 154 1.07 -20.79 0.20
N CYS A 155 0.54 -19.78 -0.48
CA CYS A 155 -0.82 -19.30 -0.24
C CYS A 155 -1.87 -20.37 -0.57
N GLU A 156 -1.65 -21.14 -1.63
CA GLU A 156 -2.53 -22.24 -2.05
C GLU A 156 -2.56 -23.38 -1.02
N THR A 157 -1.45 -23.65 -0.31
CA THR A 157 -1.41 -24.69 0.74
C THR A 157 -1.91 -24.21 2.11
N THR A 158 -1.95 -22.90 2.34
CA THR A 158 -2.23 -22.31 3.67
C THR A 158 -3.69 -21.86 3.84
N THR A 159 -4.45 -21.66 2.75
CA THR A 159 -5.80 -21.04 2.74
C THR A 159 -5.81 -19.73 3.54
N LEU A 160 -5.47 -18.62 2.85
CA LEU A 160 -5.47 -17.31 3.48
C LEU A 160 -6.88 -16.88 3.93
N HIS A 161 -6.96 -16.34 5.15
CA HIS A 161 -8.11 -15.58 5.64
C HIS A 161 -8.36 -14.28 4.84
N PRO A 162 -7.34 -13.41 4.62
CA PRO A 162 -7.51 -12.23 3.77
C PRO A 162 -7.50 -12.58 2.28
N SER A 163 -8.06 -11.69 1.47
CA SER A 163 -7.91 -11.75 0.02
C SER A 163 -6.52 -11.30 -0.40
N LEU A 164 -5.86 -12.10 -1.24
CA LEU A 164 -4.58 -11.75 -1.84
C LEU A 164 -4.82 -10.86 -3.07
N VAL A 165 -4.26 -9.65 -3.09
CA VAL A 165 -4.46 -8.69 -4.18
C VAL A 165 -3.16 -8.41 -4.93
N PRO A 166 -3.23 -8.17 -6.26
CA PRO A 166 -2.10 -7.75 -7.07
C PRO A 166 -1.32 -6.56 -6.48
N TYR A 167 0.01 -6.68 -6.53
CA TYR A 167 0.94 -5.61 -6.18
C TYR A 167 1.86 -5.31 -7.37
N ILE A 168 1.84 -4.06 -7.83
CA ILE A 168 2.67 -3.62 -8.94
C ILE A 168 3.88 -2.86 -8.40
N PRO A 169 5.08 -3.49 -8.41
CA PRO A 169 6.32 -2.81 -8.09
C PRO A 169 6.72 -1.81 -9.19
N HIS A 170 7.62 -0.90 -8.83
CA HIS A 170 8.14 0.12 -9.74
C HIS A 170 9.26 -0.43 -10.66
N TYR A 171 8.90 -1.32 -11.59
CA TYR A 171 9.80 -1.86 -12.63
C TYR A 171 9.65 -1.15 -13.99
N SER A 172 10.38 -1.63 -15.00
CA SER A 172 10.20 -1.20 -16.38
C SER A 172 8.83 -1.61 -16.91
N ARG A 173 8.37 -0.93 -17.98
CA ARG A 173 7.04 -1.17 -18.56
C ARG A 173 6.81 -2.61 -19.03
N ILE A 174 7.84 -3.24 -19.59
CA ILE A 174 7.76 -4.63 -20.10
C ILE A 174 7.54 -5.58 -18.92
N VAL A 175 8.32 -5.41 -17.85
CA VAL A 175 8.22 -6.24 -16.65
C VAL A 175 6.86 -6.07 -15.98
N ILE A 176 6.36 -4.84 -15.84
CA ILE A 176 5.03 -4.59 -15.25
C ILE A 176 3.92 -5.31 -16.00
N ARG A 177 4.00 -5.35 -17.35
CA ARG A 177 3.03 -6.10 -18.14
C ARG A 177 3.11 -7.60 -17.86
N SER A 178 4.32 -8.17 -17.80
CA SER A 178 4.50 -9.58 -17.44
C SER A 178 3.96 -9.91 -16.04
N VAL A 179 4.17 -9.01 -15.08
CA VAL A 179 3.64 -9.14 -13.71
C VAL A 179 2.12 -9.07 -13.68
N LEU A 180 1.51 -8.16 -14.43
CA LEU A 180 0.05 -8.05 -14.55
C LEU A 180 -0.55 -9.29 -15.22
N ASP A 181 0.02 -9.73 -16.34
CA ASP A 181 -0.43 -10.92 -17.06
C ASP A 181 -0.31 -12.16 -16.16
N TYR A 182 0.73 -12.24 -15.33
CA TYR A 182 0.86 -13.28 -14.29
C TYR A 182 -0.30 -13.25 -13.29
N TYR A 183 -0.62 -12.09 -12.71
CA TYR A 183 -1.73 -11.98 -11.77
C TYR A 183 -3.09 -12.33 -12.41
N MET A 184 -3.30 -11.95 -13.68
CA MET A 184 -4.56 -12.27 -14.37
C MET A 184 -4.74 -13.77 -14.61
N ASN A 185 -3.65 -14.52 -14.77
CA ASN A 185 -3.66 -15.96 -15.03
C ASN A 185 -3.69 -16.81 -13.74
N LYS A 186 -3.68 -16.20 -12.55
CA LYS A 186 -3.65 -16.90 -11.26
C LYS A 186 -4.93 -16.59 -10.48
N ASP A 187 -5.71 -17.62 -10.19
CA ASP A 187 -7.02 -17.49 -9.54
C ASP A 187 -6.94 -17.17 -8.04
N VAL A 188 -5.77 -17.37 -7.44
CA VAL A 188 -5.50 -17.00 -6.04
C VAL A 188 -5.59 -15.48 -5.79
N PHE A 189 -5.49 -14.66 -6.84
CA PHE A 189 -5.55 -13.20 -6.73
C PHE A 189 -6.97 -12.66 -6.97
N GLU A 190 -7.40 -11.75 -6.11
CA GLU A 190 -8.58 -10.92 -6.37
C GLU A 190 -8.20 -9.76 -7.30
N LYS A 191 -8.65 -9.85 -8.55
CA LYS A 191 -8.16 -9.02 -9.68
C LYS A 191 -8.82 -7.61 -9.73
N ASN A 192 -9.91 -7.40 -9.01
CA ASN A 192 -10.64 -6.13 -8.96
C ASN A 192 -10.06 -5.11 -7.96
N PHE A 193 -8.96 -5.44 -7.27
CA PHE A 193 -8.23 -4.50 -6.40
C PHE A 193 -6.73 -4.57 -6.71
N ILE A 194 -6.08 -3.45 -6.96
CA ILE A 194 -4.64 -3.42 -7.27
C ILE A 194 -3.92 -2.39 -6.41
N CYS A 195 -2.83 -2.83 -5.78
CA CYS A 195 -1.86 -1.94 -5.14
C CYS A 195 -0.74 -1.55 -6.11
N VAL A 196 -0.41 -0.27 -6.20
CA VAL A 196 0.61 0.25 -7.12
C VAL A 196 1.68 1.04 -6.35
N ASP A 197 2.93 0.59 -6.35
CA ASP A 197 4.03 1.28 -5.66
C ASP A 197 4.57 2.45 -6.49
N PHE A 198 4.36 3.68 -6.00
CA PHE A 198 4.97 4.89 -6.56
C PHE A 198 6.45 5.06 -6.16
N ASN A 199 6.97 4.15 -5.34
CA ASN A 199 8.34 4.11 -4.88
C ASN A 199 8.85 5.44 -4.30
N GLY A 200 7.99 6.15 -3.56
CA GLY A 200 8.37 7.45 -2.98
C GLY A 200 8.42 8.60 -3.99
N SER A 201 7.72 8.49 -5.12
CA SER A 201 7.56 9.56 -6.11
C SER A 201 6.14 10.11 -6.15
N ASN A 202 5.92 11.15 -6.97
CA ASN A 202 4.60 11.78 -7.15
C ASN A 202 4.04 11.43 -8.55
N PRO A 203 2.70 11.48 -8.73
CA PRO A 203 2.09 10.97 -9.95
C PRO A 203 2.41 11.84 -11.18
N ILE A 204 2.69 13.14 -11.00
CA ILE A 204 3.07 14.04 -12.10
C ILE A 204 4.42 13.63 -12.70
N SER A 205 5.43 13.42 -11.86
CA SER A 205 6.76 12.99 -12.33
C SER A 205 6.78 11.58 -12.93
N GLN A 206 5.73 10.80 -12.68
CA GLN A 206 5.57 9.43 -13.18
C GLN A 206 4.39 9.32 -14.16
N TYR A 207 4.03 10.39 -14.88
CA TYR A 207 2.84 10.41 -15.72
C TYR A 207 2.79 9.26 -16.75
N THR A 208 3.95 8.85 -17.30
CA THR A 208 4.03 7.74 -18.24
C THR A 208 3.77 6.38 -17.58
N PHE A 209 4.15 6.21 -16.32
CA PHE A 209 3.85 5.03 -15.52
C PHE A 209 2.36 5.01 -15.16
N VAL A 210 1.83 6.11 -14.62
CA VAL A 210 0.40 6.27 -14.30
C VAL A 210 -0.48 5.99 -15.53
N SER A 211 -0.18 6.60 -16.67
CA SER A 211 -0.94 6.40 -17.91
C SER A 211 -0.94 4.94 -18.38
N MET A 212 0.16 4.21 -18.15
CA MET A 212 0.21 2.78 -18.43
C MET A 212 -0.69 2.00 -17.48
N ILE A 213 -0.56 2.20 -16.16
CA ILE A 213 -1.39 1.53 -15.15
C ILE A 213 -2.89 1.73 -15.43
N ILE A 214 -3.32 2.95 -15.74
CA ILE A 214 -4.72 3.25 -16.05
C ILE A 214 -5.21 2.52 -17.30
N ARG A 215 -4.37 2.42 -18.35
CA ARG A 215 -4.73 1.68 -19.55
C ARG A 215 -4.89 0.19 -19.26
N GLU A 216 -4.00 -0.40 -18.46
CA GLU A 216 -4.09 -1.80 -18.07
C GLU A 216 -5.30 -2.05 -17.15
N ALA A 217 -5.55 -1.18 -16.17
CA ALA A 217 -6.73 -1.26 -15.31
C ALA A 217 -8.02 -1.23 -16.13
N ARG A 218 -8.16 -0.30 -17.08
CA ARG A 218 -9.33 -0.27 -17.99
C ARG A 218 -9.45 -1.49 -18.88
N ARG A 219 -8.35 -2.17 -19.21
CA ARG A 219 -8.40 -3.45 -19.92
C ARG A 219 -9.02 -4.51 -19.02
N MET A 220 -8.49 -4.62 -17.80
CA MET A 220 -9.01 -5.54 -16.78
C MET A 220 -10.47 -5.27 -16.46
N GLU A 221 -10.91 -4.01 -16.38
CA GLU A 221 -12.32 -3.65 -16.13
C GLU A 221 -13.27 -4.21 -17.20
N ARG A 222 -12.84 -4.24 -18.47
CA ARG A 222 -13.62 -4.85 -19.54
C ARG A 222 -13.63 -6.37 -19.47
N ASP A 223 -12.51 -6.96 -19.07
CA ASP A 223 -12.37 -8.41 -18.96
C ASP A 223 -13.14 -8.97 -17.73
N LEU A 224 -13.25 -8.18 -16.66
CA LEU A 224 -13.93 -8.51 -15.41
C LEU A 224 -15.40 -8.11 -15.38
N ASP A 225 -15.84 -7.23 -16.29
CA ASP A 225 -17.15 -6.54 -16.24
C ASP A 225 -17.42 -5.83 -14.88
N GLU A 226 -16.34 -5.36 -14.24
CA GLU A 226 -16.37 -4.69 -12.95
C GLU A 226 -15.24 -3.64 -12.89
N PRO A 227 -15.45 -2.46 -12.27
CA PRO A 227 -14.38 -1.52 -11.98
C PRO A 227 -13.21 -2.16 -11.21
N VAL A 228 -12.00 -1.66 -11.46
CA VAL A 228 -10.80 -2.09 -10.72
C VAL A 228 -10.43 -1.00 -9.73
N PHE A 229 -10.46 -1.30 -8.43
CA PHE A 229 -10.07 -0.36 -7.37
C PHE A 229 -8.55 -0.20 -7.32
N LEU A 230 -8.06 1.00 -7.57
CA LEU A 230 -6.62 1.31 -7.60
C LEU A 230 -6.18 2.00 -6.31
N HIS A 231 -5.24 1.37 -5.62
CA HIS A 231 -4.63 1.89 -4.40
C HIS A 231 -3.16 2.27 -4.61
N ALA A 232 -2.83 3.55 -4.42
CA ALA A 232 -1.48 4.08 -4.58
C ALA A 232 -0.65 3.92 -3.28
N LEU A 233 0.35 3.06 -3.33
CA LEU A 233 1.32 2.83 -2.26
C LEU A 233 2.53 3.76 -2.39
N ASN A 234 3.07 4.16 -1.23
CA ASN A 234 4.28 4.97 -1.11
C ASN A 234 4.29 6.25 -1.96
N LEU A 235 3.13 6.86 -2.14
CA LEU A 235 3.00 8.13 -2.84
C LEU A 235 3.75 9.22 -2.08
N LYS A 236 4.51 10.05 -2.79
CA LYS A 236 5.21 11.19 -2.19
C LYS A 236 4.24 12.37 -2.08
N TYR A 237 3.85 12.68 -0.84
CA TYR A 237 3.36 14.00 -0.53
C TYR A 237 4.50 15.01 -0.74
N GLY A 238 4.18 16.20 -1.26
CA GLY A 238 5.17 17.19 -1.65
C GLY A 238 6.13 17.55 -0.50
N LYS A 239 7.39 17.09 -0.56
CA LYS A 239 8.43 17.49 0.39
C LYS A 239 9.03 18.83 -0.02
N ALA A 240 8.96 19.83 0.85
CA ALA A 240 9.69 21.08 0.68
C ALA A 240 11.18 20.83 0.92
N THR A 241 12.01 21.40 0.05
CA THR A 241 13.37 21.78 0.44
C THR A 241 13.27 22.98 1.40
N LYS A 242 14.31 23.24 2.22
CA LYS A 242 14.34 24.34 3.23
C LYS A 242 13.92 25.73 2.71
N LYS A 243 13.83 25.93 1.39
CA LYS A 243 13.49 27.18 0.71
C LYS A 243 12.00 27.40 0.44
N GLN A 244 11.13 26.40 0.64
CA GLN A 244 9.72 26.48 0.22
C GLN A 244 8.73 26.38 1.39
N THR A 245 8.12 27.52 1.71
CA THR A 245 7.06 27.68 2.71
C THR A 245 5.82 26.83 2.39
N VAL A 246 5.48 26.77 1.09
CA VAL A 246 4.33 26.04 0.54
C VAL A 246 4.81 25.04 -0.50
N VAL A 247 4.23 23.84 -0.51
CA VAL A 247 4.46 22.84 -1.56
C VAL A 247 3.13 22.39 -2.13
N PRO A 248 2.97 22.29 -3.46
CA PRO A 248 1.73 21.79 -4.04
C PRO A 248 1.41 20.35 -3.57
N ALA A 249 0.14 20.08 -3.29
CA ALA A 249 -0.39 18.77 -2.93
C ALA A 249 -0.52 17.87 -4.16
N LYS A 250 0.62 17.56 -4.79
CA LYS A 250 0.72 16.75 -6.03
C LYS A 250 0.20 15.33 -5.87
N ASP A 251 0.19 14.82 -4.64
CA ASP A 251 -0.38 13.53 -4.25
C ASP A 251 -1.89 13.48 -4.50
N LEU A 252 -2.64 14.55 -4.20
CA LEU A 252 -4.10 14.58 -4.38
C LEU A 252 -4.52 14.46 -5.85
N LEU A 253 -3.65 14.80 -6.79
CA LEU A 253 -3.93 14.62 -8.22
C LEU A 253 -4.08 13.15 -8.62
N VAL A 254 -3.60 12.21 -7.81
CA VAL A 254 -3.73 10.77 -8.09
C VAL A 254 -5.20 10.37 -8.30
N PHE A 255 -6.13 11.02 -7.58
CA PHE A 255 -7.58 10.79 -7.74
C PHE A 255 -8.08 11.23 -9.12
N SER A 256 -7.68 12.42 -9.57
CA SER A 256 -8.02 12.90 -10.93
C SER A 256 -7.34 12.08 -12.04
N LEU A 257 -6.34 11.28 -11.68
CA LEU A 257 -5.60 10.41 -12.58
C LEU A 257 -6.11 8.96 -12.57
N GLY A 258 -7.21 8.66 -11.86
CA GLY A 258 -7.87 7.35 -11.91
C GLY A 258 -7.63 6.44 -10.72
N PHE A 259 -6.92 6.89 -9.69
CA PHE A 259 -6.78 6.12 -8.46
C PHE A 259 -7.94 6.39 -7.51
N ASP A 260 -8.34 5.37 -6.75
CA ASP A 260 -9.45 5.44 -5.82
C ASP A 260 -8.94 5.71 -4.39
N CYS A 261 -7.76 5.18 -4.06
CA CYS A 261 -7.18 5.32 -2.74
C CYS A 261 -5.68 5.59 -2.79
N PHE A 262 -5.15 6.27 -1.77
CA PHE A 262 -3.70 6.32 -1.55
C PHE A 262 -3.33 6.22 -0.07
N GLY A 263 -2.11 5.73 0.14
CA GLY A 263 -1.57 5.43 1.46
C GLY A 263 -0.57 6.39 2.04
N PRO A 264 -0.19 6.19 3.32
CA PRO A 264 1.03 6.75 3.88
C PRO A 264 2.27 6.36 3.07
N ASN A 265 3.32 7.17 3.14
CA ASN A 265 4.60 6.82 2.52
C ASN A 265 5.48 6.02 3.48
N HIS A 266 5.77 4.75 3.18
CA HIS A 266 6.54 3.82 4.04
C HIS A 266 8.04 3.79 3.71
N LYS A 267 8.46 4.45 2.64
CA LYS A 267 9.87 4.55 2.27
C LYS A 267 10.63 5.36 3.32
N GLN A 268 11.78 4.83 3.73
CA GLN A 268 12.64 5.48 4.71
C GLN A 268 13.14 6.80 4.15
N VAL A 269 13.05 7.86 4.95
CA VAL A 269 13.66 9.14 4.61
C VAL A 269 15.16 9.01 4.83
N PHE A 270 15.95 9.23 3.78
CA PHE A 270 17.39 9.38 3.93
C PHE A 270 17.67 10.64 4.75
N ILE A 271 18.32 10.47 5.89
CA ILE A 271 18.83 11.57 6.71
C ILE A 271 20.34 11.57 6.48
N PRO A 272 20.90 12.57 5.78
CA PRO A 272 22.34 12.67 5.55
C PRO A 272 23.14 12.60 6.85
N GLU A 273 24.29 11.96 6.79
CA GLU A 273 25.24 11.92 7.91
C GLU A 273 25.62 13.36 8.32
N GLY A 274 25.57 13.64 9.63
CA GLY A 274 25.82 14.98 10.19
C GLY A 274 24.58 15.81 10.57
N LEU A 275 23.36 15.40 10.17
CA LEU A 275 22.11 16.06 10.61
C LEU A 275 21.56 15.58 11.98
N GLY A 276 22.27 14.64 12.62
CA GLY A 276 21.92 14.09 13.94
C GLY A 276 20.71 13.14 13.93
N ARG A 277 20.52 12.40 15.03
CA ARG A 277 19.32 11.57 15.26
C ARG A 277 18.06 12.41 15.56
N ASP A 278 18.23 13.71 15.80
CA ASP A 278 17.18 14.65 16.22
C ASP A 278 16.52 15.41 15.04
N TYR A 279 16.83 15.03 13.79
CA TYR A 279 16.15 15.59 12.64
C TYR A 279 14.68 15.12 12.60
N GLU A 280 13.77 15.95 13.10
CA GLU A 280 12.34 15.77 12.95
C GLU A 280 11.84 16.44 11.65
N PRO A 281 11.26 15.68 10.71
CA PRO A 281 10.58 16.27 9.56
C PRO A 281 9.43 17.16 10.06
N LYS A 282 9.45 18.45 9.72
CA LYS A 282 8.38 19.37 10.07
C LYS A 282 7.05 18.92 9.47
N THR A 283 6.02 18.76 10.30
CA THR A 283 4.66 18.52 9.84
C THR A 283 4.15 19.70 9.02
N LYS A 284 3.50 19.39 7.89
CA LYS A 284 2.83 20.37 7.05
C LYS A 284 1.32 20.16 7.11
N LEU A 285 0.57 21.26 7.08
CA LEU A 285 -0.89 21.21 6.97
C LEU A 285 -1.33 21.44 5.53
N LEU A 286 -2.31 20.66 5.09
CA LEU A 286 -2.99 20.88 3.82
C LEU A 286 -3.95 22.06 3.96
N ASN A 287 -3.78 23.06 3.11
CA ASN A 287 -4.83 24.04 2.83
C ASN A 287 -5.68 23.53 1.66
N ARG A 288 -6.96 23.27 1.94
CA ARG A 288 -7.91 22.74 0.95
C ARG A 288 -8.35 23.78 -0.08
N LYS A 289 -8.13 25.08 0.15
CA LYS A 289 -8.55 26.14 -0.76
C LYS A 289 -7.59 26.29 -1.95
N ASP A 290 -6.29 26.15 -1.71
CA ASP A 290 -5.24 26.33 -2.73
C ASP A 290 -4.46 25.05 -3.03
N TYR A 291 -4.79 23.95 -2.34
CA TYR A 291 -4.11 22.65 -2.45
C TYR A 291 -2.61 22.74 -2.17
N GLY A 292 -2.22 23.60 -1.22
CA GLY A 292 -0.85 23.75 -0.74
C GLY A 292 -0.60 23.08 0.62
N TYR A 293 0.57 22.47 0.80
CA TYR A 293 1.11 22.01 2.08
C TYR A 293 1.98 23.09 2.72
N TYR A 294 1.49 23.68 3.79
CA TYR A 294 2.12 24.78 4.54
C TYR A 294 2.95 24.28 5.71
N SER A 295 4.16 24.81 5.88
CA SER A 295 4.96 24.56 7.09
C SER A 295 4.35 25.27 8.30
N LEU A 296 4.24 24.59 9.44
CA LEU A 296 3.74 25.23 10.67
C LEU A 296 4.77 26.11 11.39
N SER A 297 6.03 26.10 10.95
CA SER A 297 7.07 26.99 11.50
C SER A 297 6.94 28.46 11.02
N ILE A 298 5.71 28.93 10.79
CA ILE A 298 5.38 30.28 10.33
C ILE A 298 4.60 31.05 11.41
N PHE A 299 4.16 30.38 12.48
CA PHE A 299 3.64 31.08 13.65
C PHE A 299 4.78 31.29 14.66
N PRO A 300 5.20 32.55 14.91
CA PRO A 300 6.12 32.88 16.00
C PRO A 300 5.51 32.54 17.37
#